data_AF-V4PFD3-F1
#
_entry.id   AF-V4PFD3-F1
#
_cell.length_a   1.000
_cell.length_b   1.000
_cell.length_c   1.000
_cell.angle_alpha   90.00
_cell.angle_beta   90.00
_cell.angle_gamma   90.00
#
_symmetry.space_group_name_H-M   'P 1'
#
loop_
_entity.id
_entity.type
_entity.pdbx_description
1 polymer ?
#
loop_
_entity_poly.entity_id
_entity_poly.type
_entity_poly.pdbx_seq_one_letter_code
_entity_poly.pdbx_strand_id
1 'polypeptide(L)'
;MVGLRRQADSALIQVSFASDSRDYATREREIHAMLLAALERSASSGVELVTGNFELTPVTKKTYMDLPLSYGGRVDTSQTTVMVKVKLSGSASAAEQTINAFIKDIPKTGRGSIDKKGDLTLTIVNPDQYCDTIVALVADNARHYAAMFGADYAVQVTGIDGQIDWSQVSSTEVFLYIPYRYTIVPK
;
A
#
# COMPACT_ATOMS: atom_id res chain seq x y z
N MET A 1 6.79 -13.18 -17.99
CA MET A 1 6.35 -13.36 -16.59
C MET A 1 4.89 -13.74 -16.62
N VAL A 2 4.51 -14.82 -15.93
CA VAL A 2 3.12 -15.27 -15.81
C VAL A 2 2.55 -14.75 -14.50
N GLY A 3 1.29 -14.34 -14.54
CA GLY A 3 0.62 -13.73 -13.40
C GLY A 3 -0.81 -13.36 -13.73
N LEU A 4 -1.42 -12.57 -12.85
CA LEU A 4 -2.85 -12.32 -12.83
C LEU A 4 -3.12 -10.83 -12.75
N ARG A 5 -3.89 -10.29 -13.71
CA ARG A 5 -4.41 -8.92 -13.60
C ARG A 5 -5.65 -8.90 -12.71
N ARG A 6 -5.69 -7.94 -11.78
CA ARG A 6 -6.83 -7.70 -10.89
C ARG A 6 -7.06 -6.21 -10.73
N GLN A 7 -8.33 -5.84 -10.61
CA GLN A 7 -8.67 -4.53 -10.10
C GLN A 7 -8.16 -4.42 -8.65
N ALA A 8 -7.55 -3.30 -8.31
CA ALA A 8 -7.13 -3.04 -6.95
C ALA A 8 -8.35 -2.81 -6.05
N ASP A 9 -8.27 -3.25 -4.80
CA ASP A 9 -9.35 -3.09 -3.83
C ASP A 9 -9.38 -1.68 -3.25
N SER A 10 -8.21 -1.06 -3.11
CA SER A 10 -8.05 0.23 -2.45
C SER A 10 -6.90 1.01 -3.06
N ALA A 11 -6.99 2.32 -2.91
CA ALA A 11 -5.92 3.23 -3.25
C ALA A 11 -5.52 4.02 -2.00
N LEU A 12 -4.23 4.32 -1.86
CA LEU A 12 -3.70 5.03 -0.71
C LEU A 12 -2.70 6.11 -1.11
N ILE A 13 -2.60 7.12 -0.26
CA ILE A 13 -1.62 8.19 -0.34
C ILE A 13 -0.97 8.34 1.02
N GLN A 14 0.35 8.47 1.05
CA GLN A 14 1.09 8.74 2.27
C GLN A 14 0.93 10.21 2.67
N VAL A 15 0.66 10.48 3.94
CA VAL A 15 0.39 11.82 4.49
C VAL A 15 1.22 12.03 5.74
N SER A 16 2.01 13.10 5.76
CA SER A 16 2.76 13.50 6.96
C SER A 16 1.98 14.50 7.79
N PHE A 17 1.95 14.27 9.09
CA PHE A 17 1.49 15.21 10.10
C PHE A 17 2.72 15.73 10.84
N ALA A 18 3.00 17.02 10.73
CA ALA A 18 4.19 17.62 11.31
C ALA A 18 3.86 18.82 12.19
N SER A 19 4.77 19.18 13.08
CA SER A 19 4.75 20.46 13.80
C SER A 19 6.18 20.96 13.95
N ASP A 20 6.36 22.26 13.71
CA ASP A 20 7.64 22.96 13.87
C ASP A 20 7.67 23.86 15.14
N SER A 21 6.82 23.55 16.12
CA SER A 21 6.83 24.19 17.44
C SER A 21 8.17 23.96 18.16
N ARG A 22 8.67 24.99 18.86
CA ARG A 22 10.00 24.94 19.49
C ARG A 22 10.14 23.84 20.55
N ASP A 23 9.08 23.63 21.33
CA ASP A 23 9.04 22.64 22.40
C ASP A 23 8.55 21.28 21.88
N TYR A 24 9.21 20.19 22.27
CA TYR A 24 8.87 18.84 21.83
C TYR A 24 7.47 18.40 22.26
N ALA A 25 7.12 18.61 23.54
CA ALA A 25 5.81 18.21 24.06
C ALA A 25 4.67 18.97 23.35
N THR A 26 4.93 20.20 22.92
CA THR A 26 4.01 20.99 22.11
C THR A 26 3.86 20.42 20.69
N ARG A 27 4.96 20.02 20.03
CA ARG A 27 4.89 19.36 18.71
C ARG A 27 4.07 18.08 18.76
N GLU A 28 4.34 17.23 19.75
CA GLU A 28 3.63 15.97 19.96
C GLU A 28 2.12 16.20 20.14
N ARG A 29 1.74 17.14 21.01
CA ARG A 29 0.33 17.49 21.24
C ARG A 29 -0.37 17.99 19.98
N GLU A 30 0.29 18.84 19.19
CA GLU A 30 -0.26 19.38 17.94
C GLU A 30 -0.43 18.28 16.89
N ILE A 31 0.54 17.38 16.73
CA ILE A 31 0.47 16.24 15.81
C ILE A 31 -0.66 15.29 16.21
N HIS A 32 -0.74 14.93 17.50
CA HIS A 32 -1.79 14.05 18.01
C HIS A 32 -3.18 14.66 17.88
N ALA A 33 -3.33 15.98 18.10
CA ALA A 33 -4.59 16.69 17.89
C ALA A 33 -5.05 16.63 16.43
N MET A 34 -4.13 16.83 15.46
CA MET A 34 -4.46 16.71 14.04
C MET A 34 -4.80 15.26 13.64
N LEU A 35 -4.10 14.26 14.17
CA LEU A 35 -4.41 12.85 13.95
C LEU A 35 -5.80 12.47 14.49
N LEU A 36 -6.13 12.92 15.70
CA LEU A 36 -7.46 12.70 16.28
C LEU A 36 -8.55 13.35 15.42
N ALA A 37 -8.33 14.58 14.97
CA ALA A 37 -9.26 15.28 14.10
C ALA A 37 -9.44 14.56 12.75
N ALA A 38 -8.38 13.95 12.21
CA ALA A 38 -8.43 13.13 11.00
C ALA A 38 -9.26 11.85 11.23
N LEU A 39 -9.03 11.14 12.34
CA LEU A 39 -9.79 9.94 12.72
C LEU A 39 -11.28 10.22 12.93
N GLU A 40 -11.63 11.40 13.45
CA GLU A 40 -13.02 11.79 13.64
C GLU A 40 -13.77 12.06 12.35
N ARG A 41 -13.05 12.45 11.29
CA ARG A 41 -13.61 12.72 9.96
C ARG A 41 -13.58 11.51 9.04
N SER A 42 -12.67 10.57 9.27
CA SER A 42 -12.36 9.50 8.32
C SER A 42 -13.60 8.67 7.96
N ALA A 43 -14.41 8.33 8.96
CA ALA A 43 -15.63 7.54 8.78
C ALA A 43 -16.67 8.23 7.86
N SER A 44 -16.92 9.53 8.05
CA SER A 44 -17.84 10.30 7.20
C SER A 44 -17.29 10.57 5.80
N SER A 45 -15.97 10.55 5.63
CA SER A 45 -15.29 10.81 4.37
C SER A 45 -15.02 9.53 3.55
N GLY A 46 -15.43 8.36 4.05
CA GLY A 46 -15.21 7.08 3.35
C GLY A 46 -13.73 6.68 3.27
N VAL A 47 -12.89 7.19 4.17
CA VAL A 47 -11.45 6.91 4.22
C VAL A 47 -11.06 6.19 5.49
N GLU A 48 -9.95 5.47 5.43
CA GLU A 48 -9.30 4.78 6.54
C GLU A 48 -7.88 5.31 6.70
N LEU A 49 -7.46 5.55 7.94
CA LEU A 49 -6.07 5.87 8.26
C LEU A 49 -5.36 4.55 8.59
N VAL A 50 -4.28 4.24 7.89
CA VAL A 50 -3.48 3.03 8.10
C VAL A 50 -2.00 3.38 8.24
N THR A 51 -1.21 2.49 8.83
CA THR A 51 0.25 2.60 8.96
C THR A 51 0.91 1.26 8.66
N GLY A 52 2.24 1.23 8.57
CA GLY A 52 3.03 0.03 8.28
C GLY A 52 3.71 0.08 6.91
N ASN A 53 4.62 -0.87 6.70
CA ASN A 53 5.41 -0.98 5.46
C ASN A 53 5.12 -2.27 4.70
N PHE A 54 5.00 -3.39 5.42
CA PHE A 54 4.70 -4.72 4.85
C PHE A 54 3.23 -5.09 5.02
N GLU A 55 2.67 -4.83 6.20
CA GLU A 55 1.27 -5.05 6.53
C GLU A 55 0.62 -3.73 6.94
N LEU A 56 -0.53 -3.44 6.34
CA LEU A 56 -1.29 -2.24 6.67
C LEU A 56 -2.09 -2.47 7.96
N THR A 57 -1.75 -1.71 8.99
CA THR A 57 -2.44 -1.73 10.28
C THR A 57 -3.34 -0.50 10.42
N PRO A 58 -4.63 -0.65 10.80
CA PRO A 58 -5.50 0.49 11.05
C PRO A 58 -4.99 1.37 12.18
N VAL A 59 -4.97 2.68 11.94
CA VAL A 59 -4.77 3.70 12.98
C VAL A 59 -6.13 3.98 13.61
N THR A 60 -6.21 3.90 14.94
CA THR A 60 -7.47 4.04 15.67
C THR A 60 -7.32 5.05 16.80
N LYS A 61 -8.45 5.48 17.40
CA LYS A 61 -8.42 6.32 18.61
C LYS A 61 -7.69 5.67 19.80
N LYS A 62 -7.43 4.36 19.76
CA LYS A 62 -6.65 3.64 20.78
C LYS A 62 -5.15 3.62 20.48
N THR A 63 -4.75 3.71 19.21
CA THR A 63 -3.37 3.46 18.76
C THR A 63 -2.68 4.68 18.18
N TYR A 64 -3.41 5.77 17.89
CA TYR A 64 -2.83 6.93 17.21
C TYR A 64 -1.77 7.68 18.02
N MET A 65 -1.82 7.59 19.35
CA MET A 65 -0.81 8.17 20.24
C MET A 65 0.49 7.35 20.27
N ASP A 66 0.45 6.08 19.83
CA ASP A 66 1.62 5.20 19.81
C ASP A 66 2.40 5.33 18.49
N LEU A 67 1.92 6.17 17.57
CA LEU A 67 2.59 6.40 16.29
C LEU A 67 3.95 7.06 16.53
N PRO A 68 5.04 6.50 15.98
CA PRO A 68 6.36 7.05 16.21
C PRO A 68 6.46 8.46 15.60
N LEU A 69 7.00 9.39 16.39
CA LEU A 69 7.42 10.70 15.92
C LEU A 69 8.87 10.64 15.46
N SER A 70 9.12 11.17 14.27
CA SER A 70 10.40 11.19 13.58
C SER A 70 10.84 12.63 13.29
N TYR A 71 12.11 12.80 12.92
CA TYR A 71 12.67 14.09 12.51
C TYR A 71 12.03 14.59 11.21
N GLY A 72 11.49 15.80 11.22
CA GLY A 72 10.78 16.41 10.09
C GLY A 72 11.64 17.25 9.14
N GLY A 73 12.97 17.04 9.14
CA GLY A 73 13.90 17.75 8.25
C GLY A 73 14.54 19.01 8.86
N ARG A 74 14.02 19.53 9.97
CA ARG A 74 14.62 20.63 10.77
C ARG A 74 14.67 20.27 12.25
N VAL A 75 15.64 20.85 12.98
CA VAL A 75 15.88 20.58 14.43
C VAL A 75 14.61 20.77 15.28
N ASP A 76 13.79 21.74 14.92
CA ASP A 76 12.55 22.10 15.58
C ASP A 76 11.32 21.47 14.93
N THR A 77 11.45 20.44 14.07
CA THR A 77 10.31 19.79 13.42
C THR A 77 10.22 18.31 13.76
N SER A 78 9.06 17.91 14.29
CA SER A 78 8.68 16.51 14.46
C SER A 78 7.60 16.17 13.44
N GLN A 79 7.58 14.93 12.97
CA GLN A 79 6.52 14.44 12.09
C GLN A 79 6.18 12.98 12.38
N THR A 80 4.95 12.59 12.08
CA THR A 80 4.58 11.19 11.87
C THR A 80 3.92 11.03 10.52
N THR A 81 3.87 9.80 10.04
CA THR A 81 3.34 9.51 8.71
C THR A 81 2.37 8.36 8.78
N VAL A 82 1.24 8.55 8.12
CA VAL A 82 0.18 7.56 7.95
C VAL A 82 -0.17 7.50 6.46
N MET A 83 -0.93 6.50 6.07
CA MET A 83 -1.52 6.40 4.75
C MET A 83 -3.02 6.63 4.88
N VAL A 84 -3.56 7.49 4.01
CA VAL A 84 -5.00 7.65 3.84
C VAL A 84 -5.43 6.72 2.73
N LYS A 85 -6.23 5.72 3.09
CA LYS A 85 -6.71 4.65 2.22
C LYS A 85 -8.19 4.87 1.91
N VAL A 86 -8.56 4.69 0.66
CA VAL A 86 -9.96 4.71 0.19
C VAL A 86 -10.23 3.45 -0.62
N LYS A 87 -11.46 2.93 -0.53
CA LYS A 87 -11.89 1.84 -1.42
C LYS A 87 -11.84 2.33 -2.86
N LEU A 88 -11.25 1.54 -3.74
CA LEU A 88 -11.23 1.88 -5.15
C LEU A 88 -12.55 1.42 -5.78
N SER A 89 -13.47 2.36 -5.97
CA SER A 89 -14.71 2.14 -6.73
C SER A 89 -14.79 3.19 -7.84
N GLY A 90 -14.58 2.77 -9.08
CA GLY A 90 -14.50 3.69 -10.22
C GLY A 90 -13.05 4.00 -10.61
N SER A 91 -12.71 5.29 -10.69
CA SER A 91 -11.39 5.73 -11.19
C SER A 91 -10.42 6.11 -10.07
N ALA A 92 -9.11 5.94 -10.32
CA ALA A 92 -8.07 6.47 -9.43
C ALA A 92 -8.18 7.98 -9.21
N SER A 93 -8.64 8.74 -10.21
CA SER A 93 -8.82 10.19 -10.06
C SER A 93 -9.89 10.52 -9.01
N ALA A 94 -10.99 9.77 -8.97
CA ALA A 94 -12.02 9.96 -7.96
C ALA A 94 -11.50 9.59 -6.55
N ALA A 95 -10.71 8.51 -6.45
CA ALA A 95 -10.04 8.12 -5.21
C ALA A 95 -9.09 9.22 -4.71
N GLU A 96 -8.23 9.75 -5.59
CA GLU A 96 -7.31 10.83 -5.26
C GLU A 96 -8.05 12.12 -4.87
N GLN A 97 -9.13 12.48 -5.57
CA GLN A 97 -9.95 13.64 -5.21
C GLN A 97 -10.56 13.49 -3.81
N THR A 98 -11.04 12.29 -3.47
CA THR A 98 -11.59 11.98 -2.15
C THR A 98 -10.54 12.15 -1.06
N ILE A 99 -9.34 11.60 -1.28
CA ILE A 99 -8.22 11.73 -0.33
C ILE A 99 -7.78 13.19 -0.18
N ASN A 100 -7.64 13.93 -1.29
CA ASN A 100 -7.23 15.33 -1.25
C ASN A 100 -8.26 16.22 -0.52
N ALA A 101 -9.55 15.99 -0.76
CA ALA A 101 -10.62 16.68 -0.03
C ALA A 101 -10.56 16.38 1.46
N PHE A 102 -10.40 15.10 1.83
CA PHE A 102 -10.24 14.69 3.22
C PHE A 102 -9.05 15.38 3.89
N ILE A 103 -7.86 15.38 3.27
CA ILE A 103 -6.66 16.01 3.82
C ILE A 103 -6.88 17.51 4.05
N LYS A 104 -7.53 18.19 3.10
CA LYS A 104 -7.82 19.63 3.17
C LYS A 104 -8.77 19.99 4.32
N ASP A 105 -9.68 19.09 4.66
CA ASP A 105 -10.71 19.30 5.69
C ASP A 105 -10.23 19.02 7.11
N ILE A 106 -9.00 18.51 7.28
CA ILE A 106 -8.41 18.30 8.61
C ILE A 106 -7.96 19.65 9.17
N PRO A 107 -8.47 20.08 10.34
CA PRO A 107 -8.05 21.32 10.96
C PRO A 107 -6.60 21.22 11.42
N LYS A 108 -5.81 22.25 11.09
CA LYS A 108 -4.45 22.40 11.60
C LYS A 108 -4.49 22.89 13.04
N THR A 109 -3.60 22.36 13.89
CA THR A 109 -3.48 22.77 15.29
C THR A 109 -2.14 23.47 15.51
N GLY A 110 -2.17 24.69 16.05
CA GLY A 110 -0.98 25.47 16.34
C GLY A 110 -0.08 25.67 15.11
N ARG A 111 1.19 25.25 15.18
CA ARG A 111 2.12 25.29 14.05
C ARG A 111 2.14 24.01 13.21
N GLY A 112 1.09 23.19 13.32
CA GLY A 112 0.99 21.94 12.60
C GLY A 112 0.81 22.09 11.08
N SER A 113 1.42 21.18 10.32
CA SER A 113 1.19 21.00 8.88
C SER A 113 0.76 19.58 8.56
N ILE A 114 0.03 19.44 7.45
CA ILE A 114 -0.43 18.17 6.91
C ILE A 114 -0.11 18.19 5.42
N ASP A 115 0.75 17.28 4.98
CA ASP A 115 1.32 17.32 3.65
C ASP A 115 1.24 15.94 2.99
N LYS A 116 0.76 15.91 1.74
CA LYS A 116 0.81 14.72 0.89
C LYS A 116 2.26 14.34 0.60
N LYS A 117 2.57 13.04 0.68
CA LYS A 117 3.85 12.44 0.32
C LYS A 117 3.64 11.47 -0.83
N GLY A 118 4.21 11.80 -1.98
CA GLY A 118 4.15 10.96 -3.18
C GLY A 118 2.76 10.91 -3.83
N ASP A 119 2.62 9.93 -4.70
CA ASP A 119 1.45 9.72 -5.54
C ASP A 119 0.55 8.60 -5.00
N LEU A 120 -0.63 8.49 -5.61
CA LEU A 120 -1.59 7.42 -5.32
C LEU A 120 -0.97 6.05 -5.62
N THR A 121 -1.01 5.15 -4.64
CA THR A 121 -0.57 3.76 -4.77
C THR A 121 -1.77 2.82 -4.69
N LEU A 122 -1.80 1.79 -5.52
CA LEU A 122 -2.83 0.76 -5.49
C LEU A 122 -2.47 -0.40 -4.56
N THR A 123 -3.48 -0.95 -3.89
CA THR A 123 -3.34 -2.07 -2.96
C THR A 123 -4.40 -3.13 -3.21
N ILE A 124 -4.04 -4.37 -2.87
CA ILE A 124 -4.92 -5.52 -2.96
C ILE A 124 -5.04 -6.18 -1.58
N VAL A 125 -6.22 -6.65 -1.24
CA VAL A 125 -6.50 -7.32 0.03
C VAL A 125 -6.25 -8.82 -0.15
N ASN A 126 -5.51 -9.40 0.78
CA ASN A 126 -5.23 -10.84 0.84
C ASN A 126 -4.70 -11.38 -0.51
N PRO A 127 -3.53 -10.92 -1.00
CA PRO A 127 -2.98 -11.37 -2.28
C PRO A 127 -2.77 -12.90 -2.33
N ASP A 128 -2.43 -13.51 -1.20
CA ASP A 128 -2.15 -14.95 -1.07
C ASP A 128 -3.29 -15.86 -1.54
N GLN A 129 -4.54 -15.36 -1.54
CA GLN A 129 -5.68 -16.10 -2.10
C GLN A 129 -5.53 -16.44 -3.59
N TYR A 130 -4.64 -15.76 -4.31
CA TYR A 130 -4.38 -15.98 -5.73
C TYR A 130 -3.23 -16.96 -5.99
N CYS A 131 -2.57 -17.50 -4.95
CA CYS A 131 -1.37 -18.31 -5.08
C CYS A 131 -1.59 -19.52 -5.99
N ASP A 132 -2.57 -20.36 -5.66
CA ASP A 132 -2.90 -21.57 -6.45
C ASP A 132 -3.23 -21.24 -7.92
N THR A 133 -3.92 -20.13 -8.15
CA THR A 133 -4.27 -19.69 -9.51
C THR A 133 -3.01 -19.32 -10.30
N ILE A 134 -2.09 -18.57 -9.70
CA ILE A 134 -0.84 -18.16 -10.35
C ILE A 134 0.05 -19.38 -10.58
N VAL A 135 0.17 -20.28 -9.61
CA VAL A 135 0.94 -21.53 -9.73
C VAL A 135 0.41 -22.39 -10.89
N ALA A 136 -0.91 -22.52 -11.02
CA ALA A 136 -1.52 -23.24 -12.13
C ALA A 136 -1.16 -22.62 -13.49
N LEU A 137 -1.26 -21.29 -13.62
CA LEU A 137 -0.89 -20.56 -14.83
C LEU A 137 0.60 -20.75 -15.17
N VAL A 138 1.48 -20.73 -14.18
CA VAL A 138 2.92 -20.98 -14.36
C VAL A 138 3.15 -22.41 -14.84
N ALA A 139 2.50 -23.40 -14.22
CA ALA A 139 2.65 -24.81 -14.59
C ALA A 139 2.15 -25.09 -16.02
N ASP A 140 1.03 -24.49 -16.43
CA ASP A 140 0.52 -24.58 -17.80
C ASP A 140 1.51 -23.96 -18.80
N ASN A 141 2.01 -22.77 -18.50
CA ASN A 141 2.98 -22.08 -19.36
C ASN A 141 4.28 -22.87 -19.51
N ALA A 142 4.81 -23.40 -18.40
CA ALA A 142 6.05 -24.16 -18.42
C ALA A 142 5.90 -25.50 -19.18
N ARG A 143 4.77 -26.20 -19.01
CA ARG A 143 4.46 -27.41 -19.79
C ARG A 143 4.33 -27.12 -21.28
N HIS A 144 3.69 -26.01 -21.65
CA HIS A 144 3.58 -25.58 -23.05
C HIS A 144 4.96 -25.40 -23.69
N TYR A 145 5.89 -24.73 -23.01
CA TYR A 145 7.25 -24.56 -23.54
C TYR A 145 8.06 -25.85 -23.55
N ALA A 146 8.00 -26.68 -22.50
CA ALA A 146 8.70 -27.96 -22.46
C ALA A 146 8.28 -28.90 -23.61
N ALA A 147 6.98 -28.92 -23.93
CA ALA A 147 6.46 -29.73 -25.04
C ALA A 147 7.08 -29.37 -26.40
N MET A 148 7.56 -28.13 -26.59
CA MET A 148 8.25 -27.72 -27.82
C MET A 148 9.63 -28.37 -27.99
N PHE A 149 10.26 -28.86 -26.91
CA PHE A 149 11.56 -29.54 -26.94
C PHE A 149 11.42 -31.06 -27.12
N GLY A 150 10.21 -31.60 -27.01
CA GLY A 150 9.91 -33.02 -27.16
C GLY A 150 9.52 -33.72 -25.86
N ALA A 151 9.02 -34.95 -25.99
CA ALA A 151 8.47 -35.70 -24.86
C ALA A 151 9.51 -36.11 -23.80
N ASP A 152 10.80 -36.06 -24.14
CA ASP A 152 11.90 -36.44 -23.25
C ASP A 152 12.41 -35.27 -22.38
N TYR A 153 11.77 -34.10 -22.48
CA TYR A 153 12.09 -32.94 -21.65
C TYR A 153 11.05 -32.72 -20.54
N ALA A 154 11.52 -32.15 -19.45
CA ALA A 154 10.76 -31.75 -18.27
C ALA A 154 11.16 -30.33 -17.83
N VAL A 155 10.43 -29.81 -16.85
CA VAL A 155 10.67 -28.49 -16.26
C VAL A 155 11.20 -28.66 -14.85
N GLN A 156 12.31 -28.01 -14.55
CA GLN A 156 12.75 -27.77 -13.18
C GLN A 156 12.37 -26.34 -12.78
N VAL A 157 11.53 -26.19 -11.75
CA VAL A 157 11.02 -24.89 -11.29
C VAL A 157 11.57 -24.57 -9.89
N THR A 158 11.95 -23.32 -9.66
CA THR A 158 12.41 -22.82 -8.36
C THR A 158 11.72 -21.49 -8.01
N GLY A 159 11.42 -21.27 -6.73
CA GLY A 159 10.80 -20.05 -6.21
C GLY A 159 9.28 -19.97 -6.36
N ILE A 160 8.64 -21.01 -6.89
CA ILE A 160 7.19 -21.08 -7.10
C ILE A 160 6.39 -21.18 -5.78
N ASP A 161 7.07 -21.56 -4.71
CA ASP A 161 6.63 -21.60 -3.32
C ASP A 161 6.78 -20.25 -2.59
N GLY A 162 7.25 -19.21 -3.29
CA GLY A 162 7.42 -17.86 -2.76
C GLY A 162 6.10 -17.11 -2.55
N GLN A 163 6.20 -15.94 -1.91
CA GLN A 163 5.07 -15.04 -1.71
C GLN A 163 4.61 -14.37 -3.01
N ILE A 164 3.35 -13.96 -3.05
CA ILE A 164 2.84 -13.12 -4.12
C ILE A 164 3.43 -11.72 -4.00
N ASP A 165 3.97 -11.26 -5.11
CA ASP A 165 4.37 -9.89 -5.34
C ASP A 165 3.37 -9.23 -6.31
N TRP A 166 3.29 -7.90 -6.28
CA TRP A 166 2.44 -7.17 -7.20
C TRP A 166 3.03 -5.84 -7.65
N SER A 167 2.64 -5.45 -8.85
CA SER A 167 2.97 -4.16 -9.41
C SER A 167 1.73 -3.49 -9.97
N GLN A 168 1.66 -2.17 -9.87
CA GLN A 168 0.63 -1.41 -10.54
C GLN A 168 0.86 -1.42 -12.06
N VAL A 169 -0.15 -1.81 -12.83
CA VAL A 169 -0.06 -1.92 -14.30
C VAL A 169 -1.03 -0.99 -15.03
N SER A 170 -1.97 -0.38 -14.32
CA SER A 170 -2.83 0.68 -14.83
C SER A 170 -3.24 1.65 -13.71
N SER A 171 -4.15 2.56 -14.00
CA SER A 171 -4.72 3.45 -12.99
C SER A 171 -5.64 2.74 -12.00
N THR A 172 -6.13 1.52 -12.30
CA THR A 172 -7.01 0.77 -11.38
C THR A 172 -6.62 -0.68 -11.20
N GLU A 173 -5.62 -1.17 -11.92
CA GLU A 173 -5.24 -2.59 -11.91
C GLU A 173 -3.82 -2.81 -11.39
N VAL A 174 -3.67 -3.93 -10.70
CA VAL A 174 -2.39 -4.52 -10.32
C VAL A 174 -2.19 -5.83 -11.07
N PHE A 175 -0.92 -6.17 -11.28
CA PHE A 175 -0.48 -7.45 -11.78
C PHE A 175 0.19 -8.22 -10.66
N LEU A 176 -0.42 -9.33 -10.29
CA LEU A 176 0.03 -10.25 -9.24
C LEU A 176 0.88 -11.34 -9.88
N TYR A 177 2.01 -11.67 -9.25
CA TYR A 177 2.88 -12.74 -9.72
C TYR A 177 3.63 -13.37 -8.55
N ILE A 178 4.12 -14.58 -8.76
CA ILE A 178 5.11 -15.20 -7.87
C ILE A 178 6.46 -15.09 -8.58
N PRO A 179 7.53 -14.59 -7.96
CA PRO A 179 8.86 -14.59 -8.58
C PRO A 179 9.37 -16.04 -8.74
N TYR A 180 9.43 -16.55 -9.97
CA TYR A 180 9.92 -17.90 -10.25
C TYR A 180 10.97 -17.91 -11.36
N ARG A 181 11.73 -19.01 -11.40
CA ARG A 181 12.61 -19.37 -12.52
C ARG A 181 12.34 -20.81 -12.90
N TYR A 182 12.50 -21.11 -14.19
CA TYR A 182 12.51 -22.49 -14.64
C TYR A 182 13.54 -22.72 -15.73
N THR A 183 13.98 -23.97 -15.81
CA THR A 183 14.82 -24.50 -16.89
C THR A 183 14.12 -25.72 -17.49
N ILE A 184 14.33 -25.91 -18.79
CA ILE A 184 13.88 -27.11 -19.50
C ILE A 184 15.07 -28.06 -19.55
N VAL A 185 14.89 -29.26 -19.02
CA VAL A 185 15.94 -30.28 -18.84
C VAL A 185 15.50 -31.62 -19.41
N PRO A 186 16.41 -32.48 -19.87
CA PRO A 186 16.07 -33.88 -20.14
C PRO A 186 15.50 -34.55 -18.88
N LYS A 187 14.58 -35.48 -19.07
CA LYS A 187 14.00 -36.32 -17.99
C LYS A 187 15.02 -37.25 -17.36
#